data_AF-A0A7V4QQ99-F1
#
_entry.id   AF-A0A7V4QQ99-F1
#
_cell.length_a   1.000
_cell.length_b   1.000
_cell.length_c   1.000
_cell.angle_alpha   90.00
_cell.angle_beta   90.00
_cell.angle_gamma   90.00
#
_symmetry.space_group_name_H-M   'P 1'
#
loop_
_entity.id
_entity.type
_entity.pdbx_description
1 polymer ?
#
loop_
_entity_poly.entity_id
_entity_poly.type
_entity_poly.pdbx_seq_one_letter_code
_entity_poly.pdbx_strand_id
1 'polypeptide(L)'
;MKKFIFFIITIFILKLNLFCDIGETSWWIFKRPQPAKPKPLAIYGDLSGVFSNPAVCSTTAKKEFLFISELSGFVGDSFYSVLYNHPVSFGNLSFGIVYYDSGKETLYYMDGDEEKERTVSLQKDILGFICYGRKIKDDMFLGANLKFANSNIAELKSANAIAFDLGLIYLLKEKIKISFALNNVGASTKFLEEKESLPLSLYLAGGYSFVFPKNQNLNLAVEIPYFFKENRVVLGFGLEYMIKMFSVNFGYKFSDVETEGSMQFGFGISFIKNLNLNYTFVPAKYLSSSHKLSFSWKF
;
A
#
# COMPACT_ATOMS: atom_id res chain seq x y z
N MET A 1 -22.04 -21.54 -4.83
CA MET A 1 -21.14 -20.37 -4.64
C MET A 1 -19.70 -20.75 -4.25
N LYS A 2 -19.44 -21.55 -3.19
CA LYS A 2 -18.06 -21.92 -2.78
C LYS A 2 -17.20 -22.59 -3.88
N LYS A 3 -17.80 -23.51 -4.66
CA LYS A 3 -17.11 -24.19 -5.78
C LYS A 3 -16.77 -23.27 -6.96
N PHE A 4 -17.54 -22.20 -7.15
CA PHE A 4 -17.37 -21.27 -8.27
C PHE A 4 -16.21 -20.29 -8.02
N ILE A 5 -16.06 -19.80 -6.79
CA ILE A 5 -14.93 -18.94 -6.38
C ILE A 5 -13.61 -19.70 -6.47
N PHE A 6 -13.59 -20.96 -6.01
CA PHE A 6 -12.38 -21.80 -6.08
C PHE A 6 -11.96 -22.04 -7.53
N PHE A 7 -12.92 -22.30 -8.42
CA PHE A 7 -12.66 -22.51 -9.85
C PHE A 7 -12.08 -21.28 -10.55
N ILE A 8 -12.58 -20.07 -10.25
CA ILE A 8 -12.02 -18.82 -10.78
C ILE A 8 -10.60 -18.58 -10.29
N ILE A 9 -10.33 -18.82 -8.99
CA ILE A 9 -8.99 -18.69 -8.40
C ILE A 9 -8.01 -19.67 -9.07
N THR A 10 -8.42 -20.94 -9.28
CA THR A 10 -7.56 -21.95 -9.92
C THR A 10 -7.26 -21.62 -11.40
N ILE A 11 -8.24 -21.15 -12.16
CA ILE A 11 -8.03 -20.74 -13.56
C ILE A 11 -7.14 -19.50 -13.63
N PHE A 12 -7.28 -18.56 -12.70
CA PHE A 12 -6.45 -17.36 -12.65
C PHE A 12 -4.98 -17.71 -12.34
N ILE A 13 -4.74 -18.58 -11.35
CA ILE A 13 -3.39 -19.04 -10.99
C ILE A 13 -2.72 -19.78 -12.15
N LEU A 14 -3.45 -20.61 -12.91
CA LEU A 14 -2.92 -21.39 -14.03
C LEU A 14 -2.59 -20.55 -15.28
N LYS A 15 -3.06 -19.29 -15.36
CA LYS A 15 -2.79 -18.37 -16.49
C LYS A 15 -1.70 -17.33 -16.21
N LEU A 16 -1.08 -17.34 -15.03
CA LEU A 16 0.02 -16.41 -14.72
C LEU A 16 1.29 -16.86 -15.44
N ASN A 17 1.52 -16.30 -16.63
CA ASN A 17 2.82 -16.34 -17.28
C ASN A 17 3.77 -15.41 -16.50
N LEU A 18 4.87 -15.94 -15.97
CA LEU A 18 5.86 -15.24 -15.13
C LEU A 18 6.87 -14.39 -15.95
N PHE A 19 6.49 -13.89 -17.12
CA PHE A 19 7.38 -13.05 -17.94
C PHE A 19 7.25 -11.58 -17.53
N CYS A 20 8.39 -10.92 -17.36
CA CYS A 20 8.51 -9.57 -16.80
C CYS A 20 9.03 -8.61 -17.86
N ASP A 21 8.26 -7.57 -18.18
CA ASP A 21 8.74 -6.39 -18.91
C ASP A 21 9.13 -5.29 -17.89
N ILE A 22 10.13 -4.46 -18.21
CA ILE A 22 10.57 -3.34 -17.37
C ILE A 22 9.38 -2.39 -17.19
N GLY A 23 9.06 -2.01 -15.94
CA GLY A 23 7.81 -1.34 -15.62
C GLY A 23 7.64 0.03 -16.30
N GLU A 24 6.63 0.16 -17.16
CA GLU A 24 6.37 1.35 -18.00
C GLU A 24 5.42 2.40 -17.38
N THR A 25 5.02 2.30 -16.09
CA THR A 25 4.06 3.27 -15.50
C THR A 25 4.75 4.27 -14.57
N SER A 26 4.71 5.55 -14.93
CA SER A 26 5.40 6.67 -14.25
C SER A 26 4.70 7.23 -13.00
N TRP A 27 3.49 6.76 -12.68
CA TRP A 27 2.70 7.20 -11.51
C TRP A 27 3.07 6.45 -10.22
N TRP A 28 4.29 6.66 -9.73
CA TRP A 28 4.86 5.99 -8.56
C TRP A 28 4.03 6.15 -7.28
N ILE A 29 3.46 7.33 -7.03
CA ILE A 29 2.63 7.63 -5.84
C ILE A 29 1.40 6.72 -5.69
N PHE A 30 0.95 6.03 -6.74
CA PHE A 30 -0.15 5.04 -6.64
C PHE A 30 0.30 3.65 -6.20
N LYS A 31 1.62 3.36 -6.25
CA LYS A 31 2.24 2.09 -5.79
C LYS A 31 3.00 2.26 -4.46
N ARG A 32 3.43 3.49 -4.15
CA ARG A 32 4.27 3.83 -3.00
C ARG A 32 3.62 3.64 -1.63
N PRO A 33 2.34 4.02 -1.39
CA PRO A 33 1.73 3.93 -0.08
C PRO A 33 1.63 2.48 0.39
N GLN A 34 2.22 2.19 1.53
CA GLN A 34 2.23 0.85 2.12
C GLN A 34 2.13 0.93 3.64
N PRO A 35 1.58 -0.10 4.29
CA PRO A 35 1.68 -0.27 5.73
C PRO A 35 3.15 -0.23 6.22
N ALA A 36 3.36 0.12 7.48
CA ALA A 36 4.65 -0.10 8.12
C ALA A 36 4.95 -1.59 8.28
N LYS A 37 3.93 -2.38 8.65
CA LYS A 37 4.00 -3.84 8.67
C LYS A 37 4.14 -4.42 7.24
N PRO A 38 4.62 -5.66 7.08
CA PRO A 38 4.56 -6.36 5.80
C PRO A 38 3.17 -6.30 5.20
N LYS A 39 3.08 -5.78 3.97
CA LYS A 39 1.82 -5.50 3.25
C LYS A 39 0.79 -6.65 3.28
N PRO A 40 1.17 -7.93 3.11
CA PRO A 40 0.21 -9.04 3.17
C PRO A 40 -0.51 -9.18 4.52
N LEU A 41 0.06 -8.68 5.62
CA LEU A 41 -0.55 -8.80 6.95
C LEU A 41 -1.69 -7.80 7.17
N ALA A 42 -1.77 -6.72 6.39
CA ALA A 42 -2.76 -5.66 6.52
C ALA A 42 -4.06 -5.95 5.73
N ILE A 43 -4.53 -7.21 5.72
CA ILE A 43 -5.74 -7.61 4.98
C ILE A 43 -7.04 -7.19 5.70
N TYR A 44 -7.04 -7.13 7.04
CA TYR A 44 -8.27 -6.95 7.82
C TYR A 44 -7.97 -6.29 9.18
N GLY A 45 -8.74 -5.27 9.56
CA GLY A 45 -8.70 -4.62 10.89
C GLY A 45 -7.55 -3.63 11.11
N ASP A 46 -6.70 -3.43 10.10
CA ASP A 46 -5.60 -2.46 10.07
C ASP A 46 -5.87 -1.45 8.95
N LEU A 47 -6.13 -0.19 9.32
CA LEU A 47 -6.52 0.87 8.38
C LEU A 47 -5.49 1.10 7.26
N SER A 48 -4.21 0.80 7.49
CA SER A 48 -3.17 0.92 6.46
C SER A 48 -3.40 -0.01 5.25
N GLY A 49 -4.19 -1.08 5.43
CA GLY A 49 -4.59 -1.98 4.36
C GLY A 49 -5.44 -1.33 3.26
N VAL A 50 -6.04 -0.16 3.52
CA VAL A 50 -6.80 0.61 2.52
C VAL A 50 -5.96 0.97 1.29
N PHE A 51 -4.64 1.11 1.44
CA PHE A 51 -3.74 1.31 0.29
C PHE A 51 -3.76 0.16 -0.72
N SER A 52 -4.11 -1.05 -0.27
CA SER A 52 -4.12 -2.26 -1.10
C SER A 52 -5.53 -2.73 -1.45
N ASN A 53 -6.47 -2.60 -0.52
CA ASN A 53 -7.85 -3.00 -0.70
C ASN A 53 -8.79 -2.04 0.06
N PRO A 54 -9.68 -1.31 -0.62
CA PRO A 54 -10.57 -0.36 0.04
C PRO A 54 -11.62 -1.03 0.94
N ALA A 55 -11.92 -2.33 0.79
CA ALA A 55 -12.82 -3.01 1.73
C ALA A 55 -12.31 -2.98 3.17
N VAL A 56 -11.00 -2.81 3.38
CA VAL A 56 -10.39 -2.66 4.71
C VAL A 56 -11.02 -1.50 5.49
N CYS A 57 -11.44 -0.40 4.85
CA CYS A 57 -12.04 0.73 5.57
C CYS A 57 -13.33 0.35 6.31
N SER A 58 -14.02 -0.73 5.89
CA SER A 58 -15.20 -1.26 6.56
C SER A 58 -14.94 -2.27 7.68
N THR A 59 -13.67 -2.67 7.86
CA THR A 59 -13.28 -3.68 8.85
C THR A 59 -12.96 -3.09 10.22
N THR A 60 -12.78 -1.76 10.29
CA THR A 60 -12.51 -1.02 11.53
C THR A 60 -13.81 -0.44 12.12
N ALA A 61 -14.30 -0.96 13.25
CA ALA A 61 -15.55 -0.49 13.86
C ALA A 61 -15.44 0.79 14.72
N LYS A 62 -14.29 1.47 14.72
CA LYS A 62 -13.99 2.65 15.56
C LYS A 62 -13.51 3.83 14.73
N LYS A 63 -13.55 5.03 15.30
CA LYS A 63 -12.77 6.13 14.74
C LYS A 63 -11.31 5.76 14.88
N GLU A 64 -10.53 5.96 13.83
CA GLU A 64 -9.11 5.59 13.85
C GLU A 64 -8.32 6.68 13.14
N PHE A 65 -7.31 7.21 13.82
CA PHE A 65 -6.26 8.01 13.21
C PHE A 65 -5.06 7.10 12.95
N LEU A 66 -4.42 7.22 11.78
CA LEU A 66 -3.21 6.51 11.43
C LEU A 66 -2.23 7.47 10.77
N PHE A 67 -1.00 7.47 11.25
CA PHE A 67 0.14 8.13 10.63
C PHE A 67 1.18 7.09 10.25
N ILE A 68 1.79 7.23 9.07
CA ILE A 68 2.93 6.42 8.63
C ILE A 68 3.98 7.37 8.06
N SER A 69 5.23 7.18 8.46
CA SER A 69 6.38 7.84 7.86
C SER A 69 7.41 6.81 7.41
N GLU A 70 8.10 7.09 6.32
CA GLU A 70 9.28 6.36 5.91
C GLU A 70 10.44 7.33 5.74
N LEU A 71 11.54 7.02 6.40
CA LEU A 71 12.79 7.76 6.34
C LEU A 71 13.82 6.84 5.67
N SER A 72 14.31 7.23 4.50
CA SER A 72 15.47 6.57 3.90
C SER A 72 16.75 7.14 4.51
N GLY A 73 17.73 6.28 4.77
CA GLY A 73 19.09 6.76 4.98
C GLY A 73 19.61 7.42 3.69
N PHE A 74 20.39 8.49 3.78
CA PHE A 74 21.24 9.10 2.73
C PHE A 74 20.67 9.57 1.37
N VAL A 75 19.57 9.04 0.82
CA VAL A 75 18.99 9.51 -0.48
C VAL A 75 18.04 10.70 -0.30
N GLY A 76 17.65 11.02 0.94
CA GLY A 76 16.92 12.25 1.25
C GLY A 76 15.46 12.27 0.79
N ASP A 77 14.94 11.16 0.27
CA ASP A 77 13.51 11.05 -0.01
C ASP A 77 12.71 10.91 1.29
N SER A 78 11.51 11.49 1.30
CA SER A 78 10.63 11.52 2.46
C SER A 78 9.23 11.09 2.05
N PHE A 79 8.63 10.19 2.83
CA PHE A 79 7.28 9.73 2.61
C PHE A 79 6.46 9.84 3.90
N TYR A 80 5.27 10.42 3.78
CA TYR A 80 4.32 10.57 4.88
C TYR A 80 2.91 10.21 4.43
N SER A 81 2.14 9.61 5.32
CA SER A 81 0.70 9.47 5.12
C SER A 81 -0.06 9.67 6.42
N VAL A 82 -1.23 10.31 6.29
CA VAL A 82 -2.19 10.52 7.37
C VAL A 82 -3.53 10.00 6.91
N LEU A 83 -4.13 9.12 7.71
CA LEU A 83 -5.41 8.49 7.44
C LEU A 83 -6.34 8.69 8.64
N TYR A 84 -7.62 8.89 8.34
CA TYR A 84 -8.67 8.97 9.34
C TYR A 84 -9.87 8.11 8.92
N ASN A 85 -10.32 7.22 9.79
CA ASN A 85 -11.55 6.45 9.61
C ASN A 85 -12.65 6.98 10.54
N HIS A 86 -13.88 7.03 10.01
CA HIS A 86 -15.07 7.44 10.71
C HIS A 86 -16.23 6.47 10.40
N PRO A 87 -16.69 5.67 11.39
CA PRO A 87 -17.90 4.89 11.26
C PRO A 87 -19.13 5.79 11.16
N VAL A 88 -20.03 5.50 10.22
CA VAL A 88 -21.32 6.16 10.01
C VAL A 88 -22.45 5.12 10.01
N SER A 89 -23.72 5.54 10.10
CA SER A 89 -24.84 4.60 10.20
C SER A 89 -24.98 3.63 9.01
N PHE A 90 -24.48 4.03 7.84
CA PHE A 90 -24.59 3.26 6.60
C PHE A 90 -23.26 2.59 6.17
N GLY A 91 -22.22 2.60 7.00
CA GLY A 91 -20.91 2.01 6.69
C GLY A 91 -19.77 2.79 7.34
N ASN A 92 -18.64 2.87 6.65
CA ASN A 92 -17.46 3.58 7.11
C ASN A 92 -16.96 4.51 6.02
N LEU A 93 -16.52 5.70 6.42
CA LEU A 93 -15.80 6.64 5.57
C LEU A 93 -14.36 6.73 6.07
N SER A 94 -13.38 6.56 5.18
CA SER A 94 -12.00 6.89 5.48
C SER A 94 -11.47 7.95 4.52
N PHE A 95 -10.60 8.80 5.03
CA PHE A 95 -9.92 9.85 4.30
C PHE A 95 -8.43 9.63 4.46
N GLY A 96 -7.65 9.92 3.42
CA GLY A 96 -6.21 9.86 3.53
C GLY A 96 -5.52 10.85 2.63
N ILE A 97 -4.37 11.32 3.09
CA ILE A 97 -3.42 12.13 2.34
C ILE A 97 -2.08 11.43 2.42
N VAL A 98 -1.41 11.32 1.28
CA VAL A 98 -0.07 10.78 1.12
C VAL A 98 0.78 11.85 0.46
N TYR A 99 1.98 12.05 1.00
CA TYR A 99 2.99 12.95 0.47
C TYR A 99 4.28 12.17 0.21
N TYR A 100 4.90 12.46 -0.93
CA TYR A 100 6.21 11.95 -1.31
C TYR A 100 7.07 13.09 -1.86
N ASP A 101 8.31 13.16 -1.41
CA ASP A 101 9.34 14.04 -1.92
C ASP A 101 10.58 13.18 -2.20
N SER A 102 11.07 13.17 -3.43
CA SER A 102 12.24 12.38 -3.81
C SER A 102 13.56 13.05 -3.39
N GLY A 103 13.52 14.22 -2.76
CA GLY A 103 14.69 15.00 -2.41
C GLY A 103 15.02 16.07 -3.45
N LYS A 104 16.07 16.83 -3.15
CA LYS A 104 16.57 17.93 -3.99
C LYS A 104 17.85 17.53 -4.69
N GLU A 105 18.02 18.01 -5.92
CA GLU A 105 19.24 17.85 -6.70
C GLU A 105 19.59 19.18 -7.39
N THR A 106 20.87 19.41 -7.62
CA THR A 106 21.35 20.57 -8.38
C THR A 106 21.44 20.19 -9.86
N LEU A 107 20.62 20.83 -10.67
CA LEU A 107 20.65 20.67 -12.12
C LEU A 107 21.63 21.68 -12.71
N TYR A 108 22.58 21.19 -13.51
CA TYR A 108 23.49 22.01 -14.31
C TYR A 108 22.97 22.03 -15.75
N TYR A 109 22.83 23.21 -16.34
CA TYR A 109 22.34 23.39 -17.70
C TYR A 109 23.00 24.60 -18.36
N MET A 110 23.11 24.55 -19.69
CA MET A 110 23.60 25.67 -20.49
C MET A 110 22.45 26.56 -20.92
N ASP A 111 22.58 27.86 -20.72
CA ASP A 111 21.68 28.89 -21.28
C ASP A 111 22.50 29.79 -22.20
N GLY A 112 22.55 29.41 -23.49
CA GLY A 112 23.55 29.94 -24.42
C GLY A 112 24.94 29.39 -24.10
N ASP A 113 25.92 30.29 -23.96
CA ASP A 113 27.30 29.95 -23.59
C ASP A 113 27.56 30.01 -22.07
N GLU A 114 26.55 30.37 -21.27
CA GLU A 114 26.66 30.43 -19.81
C GLU A 114 26.20 29.12 -19.16
N GLU A 115 27.06 28.55 -18.30
CA GLU A 115 26.69 27.47 -17.40
C GLU A 115 25.87 28.03 -16.23
N LYS A 116 24.67 27.47 -16.03
CA LYS A 116 23.78 27.80 -14.92
C LYS A 116 23.49 26.58 -14.09
N GLU A 117 23.27 26.80 -12.80
CA GLU A 117 22.81 25.77 -11.88
C GLU A 117 21.50 26.16 -11.21
N ARG A 118 20.67 25.15 -10.90
CA ARG A 118 19.45 25.33 -10.11
C ARG A 118 19.19 24.10 -9.26
N THR A 119 19.12 24.29 -7.94
CA THR A 119 18.63 23.25 -7.03
C THR A 119 17.11 23.19 -7.08
N VAL A 120 16.56 22.03 -7.44
CA VAL A 120 15.11 21.78 -7.50
C VAL A 120 14.77 20.48 -6.77
N SER A 121 13.53 20.36 -6.31
CA SER A 121 13.01 19.04 -5.94
C SER A 121 12.76 18.22 -7.20
N LEU A 122 13.37 17.04 -7.28
CA LEU A 122 13.29 16.18 -8.47
C LEU A 122 11.87 15.69 -8.72
N GLN A 123 11.17 15.25 -7.67
CA GLN A 123 9.78 14.84 -7.73
C GLN A 123 9.08 15.12 -6.41
N LYS A 124 7.89 15.73 -6.50
CA LYS A 124 6.98 15.92 -5.38
C LYS A 124 5.58 15.47 -5.76
N ASP A 125 5.06 14.51 -5.01
CA ASP A 125 3.74 13.96 -5.24
C ASP A 125 2.86 14.13 -4.01
N ILE A 126 1.59 14.43 -4.27
CA ILE A 126 0.54 14.36 -3.26
C ILE A 126 -0.60 13.50 -3.80
N LEU A 127 -1.11 12.60 -2.96
CA LEU A 127 -2.28 11.79 -3.26
C LEU A 127 -3.29 11.93 -2.12
N GLY A 128 -4.49 12.38 -2.44
CA GLY A 128 -5.64 12.39 -1.54
C GLY A 128 -6.64 11.30 -1.94
N PHE A 129 -7.34 10.72 -0.97
CA PHE A 129 -8.40 9.77 -1.27
C PHE A 129 -9.56 9.79 -0.27
N ILE A 130 -10.70 9.29 -0.74
CA ILE A 130 -11.91 9.04 0.06
C ILE A 130 -12.35 7.59 -0.19
N CYS A 131 -12.36 6.79 0.87
CA CYS A 131 -12.84 5.41 0.90
C CYS A 131 -14.21 5.35 1.54
N TYR A 132 -15.13 4.64 0.90
CA TYR A 132 -16.35 4.18 1.54
C TYR A 132 -16.34 2.65 1.59
N GLY A 133 -16.68 2.10 2.75
CA GLY A 133 -16.74 0.67 2.94
C GLY A 133 -17.96 0.24 3.74
N ARG A 134 -18.45 -0.96 3.48
CA ARG A 134 -19.59 -1.53 4.20
C ARG A 134 -19.47 -3.04 4.40
N LYS A 135 -19.80 -3.48 5.61
CA LYS A 135 -20.11 -4.87 5.92
C LYS A 135 -21.48 -5.23 5.31
N ILE A 136 -21.50 -6.10 4.30
CA ILE A 136 -22.72 -6.51 3.58
C ILE A 136 -23.31 -7.78 4.19
N LYS A 137 -22.46 -8.67 4.70
CA LYS A 137 -22.82 -9.88 5.47
C LYS A 137 -21.84 -10.07 6.61
N ASP A 138 -22.12 -11.02 7.51
CA ASP A 138 -21.24 -11.29 8.65
C ASP A 138 -19.80 -11.62 8.28
N ASP A 139 -19.62 -12.22 7.12
CA ASP A 139 -18.35 -12.67 6.56
C ASP A 139 -17.92 -11.89 5.32
N MET A 140 -18.61 -10.83 4.91
CA MET A 140 -18.38 -10.17 3.62
C MET A 140 -18.38 -8.64 3.72
N PHE A 141 -17.29 -8.05 3.24
CA PHE A 141 -16.98 -6.63 3.33
C PHE A 141 -16.67 -6.08 1.95
N LEU A 142 -17.27 -4.96 1.59
CA LEU A 142 -17.02 -4.26 0.33
C LEU A 142 -16.42 -2.89 0.61
N GLY A 143 -15.64 -2.38 -0.33
CA GLY A 143 -15.19 -1.00 -0.31
C GLY A 143 -14.96 -0.45 -1.70
N ALA A 144 -15.05 0.87 -1.81
CA ALA A 144 -14.72 1.65 -2.98
C ALA A 144 -13.89 2.84 -2.55
N ASN A 145 -12.95 3.27 -3.38
CA ASN A 145 -12.07 4.38 -3.07
C ASN A 145 -11.88 5.26 -4.29
N LEU A 146 -11.89 6.57 -4.08
CA LEU A 146 -11.62 7.56 -5.10
C LEU A 146 -10.33 8.30 -4.74
N LYS A 147 -9.34 8.25 -5.63
CA LYS A 147 -8.02 8.83 -5.46
C LYS A 147 -7.81 9.98 -6.43
N PHE A 148 -7.20 11.04 -5.94
CA PHE A 148 -6.69 12.16 -6.73
C PHE A 148 -5.22 12.35 -6.42
N ALA A 149 -4.39 12.44 -7.44
CA ALA A 149 -2.98 12.70 -7.25
C ALA A 149 -2.51 13.86 -8.13
N ASN A 150 -1.57 14.63 -7.59
CA ASN A 150 -0.76 15.56 -8.35
C ASN A 150 0.70 15.13 -8.22
N SER A 151 1.41 15.14 -9.33
CA SER A 151 2.84 14.88 -9.38
C SER A 151 3.51 16.06 -10.06
N ASN A 152 4.57 16.57 -9.43
CA ASN A 152 5.40 17.62 -9.95
C ASN A 152 6.83 17.09 -10.14
N ILE A 153 7.40 17.30 -11.33
CA ILE A 153 8.75 16.87 -11.68
C ILE A 153 9.61 18.11 -11.89
N ALA A 154 10.75 18.15 -11.21
CA ALA A 154 11.78 19.18 -11.27
C ALA A 154 11.29 20.62 -11.05
N GLU A 155 10.14 20.81 -10.39
CA GLU A 155 9.47 22.13 -10.22
C GLU A 155 9.07 22.80 -11.54
N LEU A 156 9.04 22.05 -12.65
CA LEU A 156 8.79 22.58 -14.00
C LEU A 156 7.49 22.07 -14.61
N LYS A 157 7.14 20.81 -14.35
CA LYS A 157 5.99 20.15 -14.97
C LYS A 157 5.16 19.47 -13.92
N SER A 158 3.84 19.55 -14.09
CA SER A 158 2.90 18.86 -13.22
C SER A 158 1.86 18.12 -14.04
N ALA A 159 1.45 16.98 -13.51
CA ALA A 159 0.31 16.23 -14.02
C ALA A 159 -0.64 15.90 -12.87
N ASN A 160 -1.90 15.69 -13.22
CA ASN A 160 -2.94 15.25 -12.30
C ASN A 160 -3.44 13.87 -12.72
N ALA A 161 -3.85 13.07 -11.75
CA ALA A 161 -4.47 11.77 -11.96
C ALA A 161 -5.70 11.62 -11.10
N ILE A 162 -6.69 10.92 -11.65
CA ILE A 162 -7.86 10.45 -10.93
C ILE A 162 -7.97 8.95 -11.14
N ALA A 163 -8.25 8.21 -10.06
CA ALA A 163 -8.43 6.78 -10.13
C ALA A 163 -9.47 6.29 -9.13
N PHE A 164 -10.09 5.15 -9.44
CA PHE A 164 -10.96 4.46 -8.50
C PHE A 164 -10.45 3.05 -8.20
N ASP A 165 -10.74 2.59 -6.99
CA ASP A 165 -10.52 1.21 -6.55
C ASP A 165 -11.83 0.55 -6.12
N LEU A 166 -11.91 -0.77 -6.26
CA LEU A 166 -12.94 -1.61 -5.66
C LEU A 166 -12.32 -2.75 -4.87
N GLY A 167 -12.97 -3.10 -3.78
CA GLY A 167 -12.46 -4.07 -2.82
C GLY A 167 -13.54 -5.00 -2.30
N LEU A 168 -13.13 -6.24 -2.06
CA LEU A 168 -13.90 -7.28 -1.39
C LEU A 168 -12.98 -7.99 -0.40
N ILE A 169 -13.48 -8.21 0.83
CA ILE A 169 -12.88 -9.12 1.80
C ILE A 169 -13.93 -10.14 2.22
N TYR A 170 -13.52 -11.41 2.25
CA TYR A 170 -14.33 -12.54 2.70
C TYR A 170 -13.67 -13.26 3.87
N LEU A 171 -14.42 -13.51 4.94
CA LEU A 171 -13.96 -14.22 6.14
C LEU A 171 -14.47 -15.66 6.16
N LEU A 172 -13.60 -16.63 5.89
CA LEU A 172 -13.94 -18.04 6.00
C LEU A 172 -13.62 -18.55 7.42
N LYS A 173 -14.68 -18.88 8.17
CA LYS A 173 -14.60 -19.36 9.57
C LYS A 173 -13.83 -18.40 10.50
N GLU A 174 -13.88 -17.09 10.22
CA GLU A 174 -13.19 -16.00 10.93
C GLU A 174 -11.65 -16.04 10.95
N LYS A 175 -11.03 -17.21 10.74
CA LYS A 175 -9.58 -17.42 10.75
C LYS A 175 -8.93 -17.19 9.40
N ILE A 176 -9.63 -17.51 8.31
CA ILE A 176 -9.15 -17.35 6.95
C ILE A 176 -9.72 -16.06 6.38
N LYS A 177 -8.84 -15.19 5.91
CA LYS A 177 -9.16 -13.92 5.25
C LYS A 177 -8.80 -14.07 3.78
N ILE A 178 -9.73 -13.75 2.89
CA ILE A 178 -9.50 -13.68 1.45
C ILE A 178 -9.80 -12.25 1.01
N SER A 179 -8.87 -11.65 0.29
CA SER A 179 -8.88 -10.25 -0.12
C SER A 179 -8.77 -10.19 -1.64
N PHE A 180 -9.66 -9.41 -2.26
CA PHE A 180 -9.65 -9.10 -3.67
C PHE A 180 -9.81 -7.60 -3.85
N ALA A 181 -8.99 -6.98 -4.69
CA ALA A 181 -9.21 -5.60 -5.11
C ALA A 181 -8.81 -5.37 -6.56
N LEU A 182 -9.52 -4.45 -7.21
CA LEU A 182 -9.14 -3.85 -8.47
C LEU A 182 -8.73 -2.42 -8.16
N ASN A 183 -7.47 -2.08 -8.38
CA ASN A 183 -6.88 -0.81 -7.96
C ASN A 183 -6.50 0.06 -9.15
N ASN A 184 -6.60 1.37 -8.96
CA ASN A 184 -6.09 2.42 -9.85
C ASN A 184 -6.71 2.40 -11.27
N VAL A 185 -8.00 2.08 -11.40
CA VAL A 185 -8.71 2.23 -12.67
C VAL A 185 -8.96 3.73 -12.88
N GLY A 186 -8.33 4.31 -13.89
CA GLY A 186 -8.41 5.75 -14.08
C GLY A 186 -7.52 6.29 -15.18
N ALA A 187 -7.24 7.58 -15.08
CA ALA A 187 -6.50 8.32 -16.09
C ALA A 187 -5.70 9.46 -15.47
N SER A 188 -4.64 9.87 -16.17
CA SER A 188 -3.91 11.10 -15.86
C SER A 188 -3.96 12.12 -17.00
N THR A 189 -3.55 13.35 -16.69
CA THR A 189 -3.11 14.34 -17.66
C THR A 189 -1.68 14.02 -18.12
N LYS A 190 -1.21 14.76 -19.11
CA LYS A 190 0.15 14.70 -19.61
C LYS A 190 1.09 15.52 -18.72
N PHE A 191 2.34 15.08 -18.54
CA PHE A 191 3.39 15.92 -17.94
C PHE A 191 3.96 16.91 -18.97
N LEU A 192 4.15 16.41 -20.20
CA LEU A 192 4.56 17.16 -21.38
C LEU A 192 3.61 16.77 -22.53
N GLU A 193 4.11 15.98 -23.48
CA GLU A 193 3.37 15.59 -24.68
C GLU A 193 2.73 14.21 -24.56
N GLU A 194 3.26 13.37 -23.66
CA GLU A 194 2.80 12.00 -23.46
C GLU A 194 1.97 11.83 -22.18
N LYS A 195 0.97 10.96 -22.28
CA LYS A 195 0.09 10.60 -21.17
C LYS A 195 0.58 9.29 -20.58
N GLU A 196 0.96 9.34 -19.32
CA GLU A 196 1.41 8.19 -18.56
C GLU A 196 0.26 7.31 -18.10
N SER A 197 0.41 6.00 -18.19
CA SER A 197 -0.63 5.08 -17.72
C SER A 197 -0.58 4.95 -16.19
N LEU A 198 -1.74 4.89 -15.54
CA LEU A 198 -1.82 4.54 -14.13
C LEU A 198 -1.49 3.05 -13.92
N PRO A 199 -0.92 2.67 -12.77
CA PRO A 199 -0.60 1.28 -12.45
C PRO A 199 -1.87 0.51 -12.05
N LEU A 200 -2.74 0.26 -13.03
CA LEU A 200 -3.91 -0.60 -12.90
C LEU A 200 -3.46 -1.98 -12.45
N SER A 201 -4.03 -2.46 -11.34
CA SER A 201 -3.67 -3.76 -10.79
C SER A 201 -4.85 -4.56 -10.25
N LEU A 202 -4.73 -5.87 -10.36
CA LEU A 202 -5.57 -6.82 -9.64
C LEU A 202 -4.80 -7.30 -8.41
N TYR A 203 -5.36 -7.12 -7.22
CA TYR A 203 -4.77 -7.52 -5.96
C TYR A 203 -5.51 -8.73 -5.38
N LEU A 204 -4.78 -9.80 -5.13
CA LEU A 204 -5.26 -10.99 -4.43
C LEU A 204 -4.43 -11.18 -3.17
N ALA A 205 -5.05 -11.42 -2.03
CA ALA A 205 -4.33 -11.80 -0.82
C ALA A 205 -5.11 -12.78 0.04
N GLY A 206 -4.38 -13.60 0.78
CA GLY A 206 -4.92 -14.59 1.70
C GLY A 206 -4.18 -14.53 3.01
N GLY A 207 -4.91 -14.66 4.13
CA GLY A 207 -4.31 -14.67 5.46
C GLY A 207 -4.95 -15.71 6.37
N TYR A 208 -4.17 -16.28 7.27
CA TYR A 208 -4.64 -17.20 8.30
C TYR A 208 -4.16 -16.74 9.67
N SER A 209 -5.07 -16.75 10.65
CA SER A 209 -4.75 -16.45 12.06
C SER A 209 -4.86 -17.70 12.92
N PHE A 210 -3.72 -18.13 13.49
CA PHE A 210 -3.67 -19.10 14.57
C PHE A 210 -3.80 -18.34 15.90
N VAL A 211 -4.79 -18.70 16.70
CA VAL A 211 -5.02 -18.11 18.03
C VAL A 211 -4.63 -19.15 19.07
N PHE A 212 -3.76 -18.75 19.99
CA PHE A 212 -3.23 -19.59 21.07
C PHE A 212 -3.69 -19.04 22.43
N PRO A 213 -3.62 -19.84 23.51
CA PRO A 213 -3.90 -19.35 24.87
C PRO A 213 -3.01 -18.16 25.27
N LYS A 214 -3.42 -17.42 26.32
CA LYS A 214 -2.67 -16.28 26.89
C LYS A 214 -2.45 -15.10 25.93
N ASN A 215 -3.44 -14.79 25.07
CA ASN A 215 -3.42 -13.68 24.11
C ASN A 215 -2.21 -13.74 23.17
N GLN A 216 -1.98 -14.92 22.59
CA GLN A 216 -0.96 -15.14 21.58
C GLN A 216 -1.63 -15.45 20.25
N ASN A 217 -1.06 -14.94 19.17
CA ASN A 217 -1.51 -15.24 17.82
C ASN A 217 -0.33 -15.25 16.84
N LEU A 218 -0.45 -16.13 15.85
CA LEU A 218 0.43 -16.17 14.68
C LEU A 218 -0.43 -15.88 13.45
N ASN A 219 -0.09 -14.81 12.73
CA ASN A 219 -0.71 -14.41 11.49
C ASN A 219 0.26 -14.74 10.35
N LEU A 220 -0.23 -15.52 9.38
CA LEU A 220 0.46 -15.78 8.12
C LEU A 220 -0.34 -15.17 7.00
N ALA A 221 0.31 -14.57 6.01
CA ALA A 221 -0.37 -14.03 4.85
C ALA A 221 0.50 -14.05 3.59
N VAL A 222 -0.19 -14.09 2.45
CA VAL A 222 0.41 -14.02 1.11
C VAL A 222 -0.36 -13.02 0.25
N GLU A 223 0.32 -12.39 -0.69
CA GLU A 223 -0.30 -11.53 -1.71
C GLU A 223 0.24 -11.81 -3.12
N ILE A 224 -0.61 -11.53 -4.12
CA ILE A 224 -0.36 -11.72 -5.54
C ILE A 224 -0.98 -10.54 -6.32
N PRO A 225 -0.41 -9.32 -6.26
CA PRO A 225 -0.70 -8.26 -7.20
C PRO A 225 -0.25 -8.61 -8.63
N TYR A 226 -1.15 -8.37 -9.59
CA TYR A 226 -0.87 -8.37 -11.02
C TYR A 226 -1.05 -6.95 -11.59
N PHE A 227 -0.01 -6.38 -12.19
CA PHE A 227 -0.02 -5.06 -12.82
C PHE A 227 -0.22 -5.22 -14.33
N PHE A 228 -1.37 -4.78 -14.84
CA PHE A 228 -1.80 -5.07 -16.21
C PHE A 228 -0.89 -4.45 -17.28
N LYS A 229 -0.43 -3.21 -17.07
CA LYS A 229 0.42 -2.50 -18.05
C LYS A 229 1.85 -3.00 -18.09
N GLU A 230 2.35 -3.48 -16.96
CA GLU A 230 3.71 -4.02 -16.83
C GLU A 230 3.73 -5.55 -17.10
N ASN A 231 2.57 -6.15 -17.37
CA ASN A 231 2.36 -7.60 -17.43
C ASN A 231 3.02 -8.37 -16.27
N ARG A 232 3.03 -7.78 -15.07
CA ARG A 232 3.92 -8.20 -13.99
C ARG A 232 3.16 -8.74 -12.79
N VAL A 233 3.61 -9.88 -12.27
CA VAL A 233 3.18 -10.43 -10.99
C VAL A 233 4.23 -10.14 -9.94
N VAL A 234 3.82 -9.74 -8.74
CA VAL A 234 4.73 -9.57 -7.61
C VAL A 234 4.20 -10.36 -6.43
N LEU A 235 4.94 -11.36 -5.94
CA LEU A 235 4.47 -12.16 -4.81
C LEU A 235 4.98 -11.57 -3.50
N GLY A 236 4.17 -11.65 -2.45
CA GLY A 236 4.57 -11.25 -1.10
C GLY A 236 4.17 -12.28 -0.07
N PHE A 237 5.00 -12.42 0.96
CA PHE A 237 4.74 -13.23 2.13
C PHE A 237 4.91 -12.38 3.39
N GLY A 238 4.08 -12.62 4.39
CA GLY A 238 4.15 -11.97 5.69
C GLY A 238 3.87 -12.95 6.82
N LEU A 239 4.64 -12.80 7.91
CA LEU A 239 4.46 -13.52 9.16
C LEU A 239 4.46 -12.50 10.30
N GLU A 240 3.51 -12.60 11.22
CA GLU A 240 3.49 -11.83 12.46
C GLU A 240 3.18 -12.74 13.64
N TYR A 241 4.03 -12.70 14.64
CA TYR A 241 3.77 -13.31 15.93
C TYR A 241 3.53 -12.22 16.96
N MET A 242 2.40 -12.30 17.66
CA MET A 242 2.05 -11.36 18.72
C MET A 242 1.80 -12.10 20.03
N ILE A 243 2.29 -11.49 21.10
CA ILE A 243 2.15 -11.94 22.47
C ILE A 243 1.80 -10.75 23.36
N LYS A 244 0.60 -10.79 23.95
CA LYS A 244 0.05 -9.68 24.73
C LYS A 244 0.01 -8.37 23.92
N MET A 245 0.90 -7.43 24.21
CA MET A 245 0.99 -6.12 23.56
C MET A 245 2.14 -6.03 22.55
N PHE A 246 3.01 -7.03 22.48
CA PHE A 246 4.18 -7.01 21.61
C PHE A 246 3.94 -7.83 20.37
N SER A 247 4.50 -7.38 19.25
CA SER A 247 4.48 -8.10 17.97
C SER A 247 5.83 -8.02 17.31
N VAL A 248 6.23 -9.12 16.67
CA VAL A 248 7.35 -9.18 15.74
C VAL A 248 6.80 -9.67 14.41
N ASN A 249 7.27 -9.08 13.33
CA ASN A 249 6.83 -9.44 12.00
C ASN A 249 7.99 -9.49 10.99
N PHE A 250 7.82 -10.35 10.01
CA PHE A 250 8.74 -10.55 8.90
C PHE A 250 7.97 -10.52 7.60
N GLY A 251 8.53 -9.85 6.59
CA GLY A 251 7.98 -9.76 5.25
C GLY A 251 9.02 -10.12 4.21
N TYR A 252 8.58 -10.79 3.15
CA TYR A 252 9.41 -11.02 1.97
C TYR A 252 8.61 -10.72 0.69
N LYS A 253 9.19 -9.91 -0.20
CA LYS A 253 8.64 -9.60 -1.52
C LYS A 253 9.49 -10.28 -2.59
N PHE A 254 8.88 -11.22 -3.31
CA PHE A 254 9.48 -11.85 -4.48
C PHE A 254 9.21 -10.94 -5.68
N SER A 255 10.21 -10.12 -5.98
CA SER A 255 10.18 -9.13 -7.05
C SER A 255 11.56 -9.08 -7.69
N ASP A 256 11.60 -9.17 -9.00
CA ASP A 256 12.85 -9.04 -9.77
C ASP A 256 13.29 -7.58 -9.94
N VAL A 257 12.48 -6.63 -9.45
CA VAL A 257 12.86 -5.21 -9.39
C VAL A 257 14.01 -5.02 -8.42
N GLU A 258 15.17 -4.69 -8.99
CA GLU A 258 16.43 -4.59 -8.28
C GLU A 258 16.47 -3.45 -7.25
N THR A 259 15.64 -2.43 -7.37
CA THR A 259 15.74 -1.19 -6.58
C THR A 259 15.03 -1.22 -5.22
N GLU A 260 14.20 -2.23 -4.92
CA GLU A 260 13.49 -2.33 -3.63
C GLU A 260 14.10 -3.41 -2.72
N GLY A 261 14.23 -3.10 -1.43
CA GLY A 261 14.55 -4.09 -0.41
C GLY A 261 13.45 -5.17 -0.34
N SER A 262 13.82 -6.43 -0.54
CA SER A 262 12.88 -7.56 -0.57
C SER A 262 12.45 -8.02 0.82
N MET A 263 13.26 -7.77 1.84
CA MET A 263 13.02 -8.20 3.22
C MET A 263 12.51 -7.06 4.10
N GLN A 264 11.65 -7.39 5.07
CA GLN A 264 11.15 -6.42 6.05
C GLN A 264 11.15 -7.07 7.43
N PHE A 265 11.67 -6.36 8.43
CA PHE A 265 11.70 -6.80 9.82
C PHE A 265 11.03 -5.75 10.69
N GLY A 266 9.91 -6.11 11.31
CA GLY A 266 9.12 -5.17 12.10
C GLY A 266 8.93 -5.60 13.54
N PHE A 267 8.78 -4.59 14.38
CA PHE A 267 8.43 -4.70 15.78
C PHE A 267 7.29 -3.73 16.08
N GLY A 268 6.29 -4.19 16.81
CA GLY A 268 5.13 -3.38 17.13
C GLY A 268 4.71 -3.51 18.59
N ILE A 269 4.19 -2.42 19.15
CA ILE A 269 3.63 -2.34 20.49
C ILE A 269 2.20 -1.79 20.42
N SER A 270 1.26 -2.55 20.96
CA SER A 270 -0.14 -2.15 21.14
C SER A 270 -0.36 -1.67 22.58
N PHE A 271 -0.04 -0.40 22.86
CA PHE A 271 -0.33 0.23 24.15
C PHE A 271 -1.86 0.36 24.36
N ILE A 272 -2.36 -0.03 25.53
CA ILE A 272 -3.72 0.29 26.01
C ILE A 272 -4.83 0.03 24.96
N LYS A 273 -5.01 -1.19 24.42
CA LYS A 273 -6.09 -1.65 23.48
C LYS A 273 -6.41 -0.79 22.23
N ASN A 274 -5.89 0.42 22.10
CA ASN A 274 -6.37 1.49 21.23
C ASN A 274 -5.20 2.26 20.59
N LEU A 275 -3.98 2.19 21.14
CA LEU A 275 -2.78 2.79 20.55
C LEU A 275 -1.87 1.69 19.99
N ASN A 276 -1.43 1.84 18.75
CA ASN A 276 -0.50 0.93 18.09
C ASN A 276 0.68 1.71 17.53
N LEU A 277 1.88 1.28 17.89
CA LEU A 277 3.13 1.76 17.32
C LEU A 277 3.79 0.61 16.57
N ASN A 278 4.26 0.84 15.35
CA ASN A 278 5.10 -0.13 14.66
C ASN A 278 6.33 0.55 14.08
N TYR A 279 7.46 -0.11 14.20
CA TYR A 279 8.70 0.19 13.52
C TYR A 279 9.03 -0.95 12.57
N THR A 280 9.53 -0.66 11.38
CA THR A 280 9.97 -1.68 10.42
C THR A 280 11.22 -1.23 9.71
N PHE A 281 12.21 -2.11 9.72
CA PHE A 281 13.47 -1.96 9.01
C PHE A 281 13.40 -2.73 7.70
N VAL A 282 13.75 -2.04 6.61
CA VAL A 282 13.83 -2.60 5.27
C VAL A 282 15.29 -2.50 4.84
N PRO A 283 16.05 -3.62 4.87
CA PRO A 283 17.43 -3.62 4.40
C PRO A 283 17.48 -3.27 2.92
N ALA A 284 18.45 -2.43 2.57
CA ALA A 284 18.70 -2.10 1.18
C ALA A 284 19.29 -3.27 0.38
N LYS A 285 18.97 -3.31 -0.92
CA LYS A 285 19.66 -4.15 -1.90
C LYS A 285 20.83 -3.40 -2.56
N TYR A 286 20.60 -2.16 -3.01
CA TYR A 286 21.62 -1.28 -3.61
C TYR A 286 21.59 0.16 -3.10
N LEU A 287 20.40 0.66 -2.75
CA LEU A 287 20.22 2.00 -2.19
C LEU A 287 20.50 2.00 -0.68
N SER A 288 19.99 3.00 0.03
CA SER A 288 20.07 3.02 1.48
C SER A 288 18.91 2.29 2.13
N SER A 289 19.18 1.73 3.31
CA SER A 289 18.15 1.06 4.08
C SER A 289 17.06 2.05 4.51
N SER A 290 15.84 1.54 4.67
CA SER A 290 14.67 2.34 4.97
C SER A 290 14.07 1.99 6.33
N HIS A 291 13.60 3.02 7.02
CA HIS A 291 12.99 2.94 8.34
C HIS A 291 11.55 3.43 8.27
N LYS A 292 10.60 2.52 8.49
CA LYS A 292 9.17 2.83 8.54
C LYS A 292 8.71 2.95 9.98
N LEU A 293 7.94 3.99 10.26
CA LEU A 293 7.26 4.19 11.54
C LEU A 293 5.76 4.34 11.28
N SER A 294 4.95 3.77 12.16
CA SER A 294 3.51 4.00 12.16
C SER A 294 2.97 4.21 13.56
N PHE A 295 1.97 5.06 13.64
CA PHE A 295 1.19 5.33 14.83
C PHE A 295 -0.30 5.25 14.48
N SER A 296 -1.04 4.37 15.16
CA SER A 296 -2.50 4.26 15.05
C SER A 296 -3.15 4.49 16.40
N TRP A 297 -4.24 5.27 16.40
CA TRP A 297 -5.04 5.55 17.58
C TRP A 297 -6.53 5.36 17.29
N LYS A 298 -7.15 4.40 17.99
CA LYS A 298 -8.57 4.06 17.89
C LYS A 298 -9.36 4.65 19.06
N PHE A 299 -10.44 5.38 18.79
CA PHE A 299 -11.28 6.04 19.80
C PHE A 299 -12.77 6.03 19.45
#